data_AF-A0A5N7CM67-F1
#
_entry.id   AF-A0A5N7CM67-F1
#
_cell.length_a   1.000
_cell.length_b   1.000
_cell.length_c   1.000
_cell.angle_alpha   90.00
_cell.angle_beta   90.00
_cell.angle_gamma   90.00
#
_symmetry.space_group_name_H-M   'P 1'
#
loop_
_entity.id
_entity.type
_entity.pdbx_description
1 polymer ?
#
loop_
_entity_poly.entity_id
_entity_poly.type
_entity_poly.pdbx_seq_one_letter_code
_entity_poly.pdbx_strand_id
1 'polypeptide(L)'
;MGPIERRYSEGLTLLAFAARWDYVKSAEVLVSQGASANSVMHGSTTLAIAIDYDSVSMVKFLENGADLNITDIRTSGTRPLLLRAIKKPDGEEDWKGRTPLFFATVKQNLDTMRLLLGHGADPT
;
A
#
# COMPACT_ATOMS: atom_id res chain seq x y z
N MET A 1 -0.81 20.04 -26.41
CA MET A 1 -0.59 19.33 -25.14
C MET A 1 0.89 19.41 -24.82
N GLY A 2 1.26 20.12 -23.76
CA GLY A 2 2.65 20.44 -23.42
C GLY A 2 3.37 19.31 -22.68
N PRO A 3 4.72 19.33 -22.65
CA PRO A 3 5.56 18.29 -22.03
C PRO A 3 5.31 18.04 -20.52
N ILE A 4 4.59 18.95 -19.85
CA ILE A 4 4.28 18.89 -18.42
C ILE A 4 3.27 17.77 -18.11
N GLU A 5 2.26 17.55 -18.98
CA GLU A 5 1.24 16.52 -18.73
C GLU A 5 1.72 15.10 -19.09
N ARG A 6 2.66 14.97 -20.04
CA ARG A 6 3.20 13.66 -20.46
C ARG A 6 4.04 13.02 -19.35
N ARG A 7 4.79 13.82 -18.58
CA ARG A 7 5.53 13.35 -17.40
C ARG A 7 4.62 12.91 -16.27
N TYR A 8 3.45 13.53 -16.13
CA TYR A 8 2.48 13.15 -15.11
C TYR A 8 1.88 11.77 -15.42
N SER A 9 1.41 11.53 -16.65
CA SER A 9 0.86 10.22 -17.02
C SER A 9 1.90 9.08 -16.98
N GLU A 10 3.13 9.32 -17.42
CA GLU A 10 4.21 8.34 -17.38
C GLU A 10 4.75 8.13 -15.95
N GLY A 11 4.97 9.20 -15.19
CA GLY A 11 5.46 9.14 -13.80
C GLY A 11 4.47 8.50 -12.83
N LEU A 12 3.16 8.75 -13.00
CA LEU A 12 2.10 8.08 -12.25
C LEU A 12 2.12 6.56 -12.49
N THR A 13 2.43 6.15 -13.71
CA THR A 13 2.49 4.75 -14.15
C THR A 13 3.77 4.06 -13.66
N LEU A 14 4.92 4.73 -13.73
CA LEU A 14 6.21 4.15 -13.32
C LEU A 14 6.30 3.85 -11.83
N LEU A 15 5.75 4.72 -10.96
CA LEU A 15 5.76 4.47 -9.53
C LEU A 15 4.88 3.26 -9.16
N ALA A 16 3.75 3.09 -9.84
CA ALA A 16 2.89 1.91 -9.70
C ALA A 16 3.60 0.62 -10.15
N PHE A 17 4.40 0.66 -11.22
CA PHE A 17 5.24 -0.47 -11.61
C PHE A 17 6.34 -0.75 -10.60
N ALA A 18 7.04 0.28 -10.11
CA ALA A 18 8.03 0.10 -9.04
C ALA A 18 7.39 -0.54 -7.80
N ALA A 19 6.17 -0.13 -7.47
CA ALA A 19 5.42 -0.65 -6.35
C ALA A 19 4.98 -2.11 -6.49
N ARG A 20 4.64 -2.54 -7.71
CA ARG A 20 4.32 -3.93 -8.01
C ARG A 20 5.50 -4.88 -7.83
N TRP A 21 6.72 -4.39 -8.01
CA TRP A 21 7.94 -5.21 -8.02
C TRP A 21 8.88 -4.92 -6.83
N ASP A 22 8.39 -4.23 -5.80
CA ASP A 22 9.15 -3.83 -4.61
C ASP A 22 10.44 -3.01 -4.89
N TYR A 23 10.47 -2.24 -5.99
CA TYR A 23 11.65 -1.48 -6.42
C TYR A 23 11.78 -0.13 -5.70
N VAL A 24 12.07 -0.16 -4.39
CA VAL A 24 12.15 1.05 -3.54
C VAL A 24 13.13 2.09 -4.06
N LYS A 25 14.35 1.70 -4.48
CA LYS A 25 15.35 2.66 -5.01
C LYS A 25 14.87 3.37 -6.27
N SER A 26 14.13 2.67 -7.13
CA SER A 26 13.52 3.29 -8.31
C SER A 26 12.40 4.25 -7.89
N ALA A 27 11.59 3.86 -6.91
CA ALA A 27 10.56 4.72 -6.35
C ALA A 27 11.12 5.99 -5.68
N GLU A 28 12.24 5.90 -4.95
CA GLU A 28 12.96 7.05 -4.38
C GLU A 28 13.35 8.06 -5.47
N VAL A 29 13.95 7.58 -6.56
CA VAL A 29 14.31 8.44 -7.70
C VAL A 29 13.06 9.07 -8.30
N LEU A 30 12.00 8.30 -8.53
CA LEU A 30 10.75 8.81 -9.11
C LEU A 30 10.10 9.88 -8.23
N VAL A 31 9.99 9.65 -6.92
CA VAL A 31 9.45 10.60 -5.95
C VAL A 31 10.33 11.86 -5.88
N SER A 32 11.65 11.73 -5.93
CA SER A 32 12.58 12.88 -5.98
C SER A 32 12.39 13.75 -7.22
N GLN A 33 11.83 13.19 -8.31
CA GLN A 33 11.49 13.91 -9.54
C GLN A 33 10.04 14.43 -9.54
N GLY A 34 9.33 14.34 -8.42
CA GLY A 34 7.96 14.84 -8.26
C GLY A 34 6.87 13.81 -8.57
N ALA A 35 7.19 12.51 -8.68
CA ALA A 35 6.14 11.50 -8.76
C ALA A 35 5.33 11.46 -7.45
N SER A 36 4.00 11.45 -7.58
CA SER A 36 3.10 11.40 -6.44
C SER A 36 2.94 9.98 -5.91
N ALA A 37 3.13 9.78 -4.61
CA ALA A 37 2.84 8.51 -3.90
C ALA A 37 1.34 8.13 -3.94
N ASN A 38 0.49 9.09 -4.32
CA ASN A 38 -0.96 8.94 -4.48
C ASN A 38 -1.36 8.58 -5.91
N SER A 39 -0.44 8.04 -6.72
CA SER A 39 -0.75 7.70 -8.11
C SER A 39 -1.80 6.58 -8.17
N VAL A 40 -2.61 6.59 -9.22
CA VAL A 40 -3.64 5.57 -9.44
C VAL A 40 -3.39 4.93 -10.81
N MET A 41 -3.30 3.61 -10.85
CA MET A 41 -3.18 2.81 -12.06
C MET A 41 -4.35 1.82 -12.15
N HIS A 42 -5.12 1.92 -13.23
CA HIS A 42 -6.33 1.10 -13.47
C HIS A 42 -7.34 1.10 -12.31
N GLY A 43 -7.46 2.24 -11.62
CA GLY A 43 -8.36 2.41 -10.46
C GLY A 43 -7.72 2.14 -9.11
N SER A 44 -6.55 1.50 -9.07
CA SER A 44 -5.83 1.13 -7.84
C SER A 44 -4.73 2.13 -7.50
N THR A 45 -4.66 2.54 -6.22
CA THR A 45 -3.57 3.40 -5.75
C THR A 45 -2.24 2.68 -5.79
N THR A 46 -1.14 3.42 -5.89
CA THR A 46 0.24 2.88 -5.81
C THR A 46 0.42 2.00 -4.58
N LEU A 47 -0.12 2.44 -3.43
CA LEU A 47 -0.08 1.71 -2.19
C LEU A 47 -0.93 0.43 -2.25
N ALA A 48 -2.13 0.47 -2.84
CA ALA A 48 -2.95 -0.73 -3.02
C ALA A 48 -2.25 -1.78 -3.91
N ILE A 49 -1.51 -1.32 -4.93
CA ILE A 49 -0.70 -2.21 -5.78
C ILE A 49 0.45 -2.81 -4.97
N ALA A 50 1.18 -2.02 -4.17
CA ALA A 50 2.23 -2.56 -3.31
C ALA A 50 1.69 -3.64 -2.37
N ILE A 51 0.50 -3.42 -1.80
CA ILE A 51 -0.19 -4.37 -0.92
C ILE A 51 -0.60 -5.64 -1.66
N ASP A 52 -1.17 -5.53 -2.87
CA ASP A 52 -1.61 -6.69 -3.66
C ASP A 52 -0.48 -7.63 -4.05
N TYR A 53 0.70 -7.06 -4.27
CA TYR A 53 1.88 -7.79 -4.69
C TYR A 53 2.84 -8.09 -3.53
N ASP A 54 2.38 -7.91 -2.28
CA ASP A 54 3.17 -8.17 -1.05
C ASP A 54 4.54 -7.46 -1.08
N SER A 55 4.59 -6.29 -1.70
CA SER A 55 5.79 -5.45 -1.84
C SER A 55 5.98 -4.64 -0.56
N VAL A 56 6.35 -5.36 0.51
CA VAL A 56 6.39 -4.84 1.89
C VAL A 56 7.34 -3.66 2.03
N SER A 57 8.49 -3.68 1.35
CA SER A 57 9.45 -2.58 1.41
C SER A 57 8.87 -1.31 0.78
N MET A 58 8.14 -1.47 -0.31
CA MET A 58 7.39 -0.40 -0.95
C MET A 58 6.26 0.11 -0.08
N VAL A 59 5.50 -0.77 0.59
CA VAL A 59 4.44 -0.35 1.52
C VAL A 59 5.03 0.59 2.58
N LYS A 60 6.13 0.19 3.23
CA LYS A 60 6.83 1.04 4.22
C LYS A 60 7.35 2.35 3.62
N PHE A 61 7.86 2.31 2.39
CA PHE A 61 8.33 3.51 1.69
C PHE A 61 7.18 4.49 1.42
N LEU A 62 6.05 3.99 0.93
CA LEU A 62 4.89 4.79 0.56
C LEU A 62 4.09 5.27 1.79
N GLU A 63 4.09 4.53 2.90
CA GLU A 63 3.36 4.89 4.13
C GLU A 63 3.67 6.31 4.63
N ASN A 64 4.91 6.79 4.46
CA ASN A 64 5.32 8.11 4.93
C ASN A 64 4.84 9.28 4.05
N GLY A 65 4.30 9.01 2.85
CA GLY A 65 3.91 10.06 1.89
C GLY A 65 2.61 9.79 1.12
N ALA A 66 2.02 8.61 1.27
CA ALA A 66 0.75 8.26 0.66
C ALA A 66 -0.42 8.69 1.55
N ASP A 67 -1.41 9.33 0.92
CA ASP A 67 -2.72 9.52 1.52
C ASP A 67 -3.45 8.19 1.56
N LEU A 68 -3.47 7.62 2.77
CA LEU A 68 -4.13 6.35 3.04
C LEU A 68 -5.65 6.43 2.81
N ASN A 69 -6.25 7.64 2.72
CA ASN A 69 -7.69 7.84 2.54
C ASN A 69 -8.19 7.67 1.11
N ILE A 70 -7.30 7.53 0.14
CA ILE A 70 -7.69 7.32 -1.24
C ILE A 70 -8.27 5.91 -1.39
N THR A 71 -9.58 5.84 -1.58
CA THR A 71 -10.33 4.60 -1.81
C THR A 71 -10.19 4.13 -3.26
N ASP A 72 -9.62 2.95 -3.44
CA ASP A 72 -9.51 2.25 -4.72
C ASP A 72 -10.89 1.69 -5.15
N ILE A 73 -11.30 2.02 -6.38
CA ILE A 73 -12.58 1.61 -6.97
C ILE A 73 -12.75 0.08 -7.15
N ARG A 74 -11.68 -0.71 -7.01
CA ARG A 74 -11.68 -2.18 -7.19
C ARG A 74 -11.72 -2.99 -5.88
N THR A 75 -11.81 -2.35 -4.72
CA THR A 75 -11.56 -3.01 -3.41
C THR A 75 -12.82 -3.60 -2.75
N SER A 76 -13.20 -4.84 -3.08
CA SER A 76 -14.39 -5.48 -2.48
C SER A 76 -14.13 -6.73 -1.61
N GLY A 77 -12.92 -7.02 -1.11
CA GLY A 77 -12.82 -8.20 -0.22
C GLY A 77 -11.57 -8.45 0.63
N THR A 78 -10.35 -8.13 0.17
CA THR A 78 -9.13 -8.61 0.87
C THR A 78 -8.09 -7.52 1.15
N ARG A 79 -7.94 -6.57 0.21
CA ARG A 79 -7.13 -5.35 0.34
C ARG A 79 -7.49 -4.43 1.52
N PRO A 80 -8.75 -4.35 2.00
CA PRO A 80 -9.09 -3.45 3.09
C PRO A 80 -8.30 -3.72 4.36
N LEU A 81 -7.93 -4.97 4.65
CA LEU A 81 -7.37 -5.33 5.96
C LEU A 81 -5.99 -4.72 6.20
N LEU A 82 -5.06 -4.79 5.24
CA LEU A 82 -3.72 -4.23 5.44
C LEU A 82 -3.74 -2.70 5.39
N LEU A 83 -4.45 -2.10 4.43
CA LEU A 83 -4.59 -0.64 4.35
C LEU A 83 -5.31 -0.06 5.59
N ARG A 84 -6.34 -0.76 6.09
CA ARG A 84 -7.03 -0.40 7.33
C ARG A 84 -6.14 -0.57 8.54
N ALA A 85 -5.32 -1.62 8.58
CA ALA A 85 -4.40 -1.83 9.69
C ALA A 85 -3.30 -0.77 9.77
N ILE A 86 -2.78 -0.31 8.63
CA ILE A 86 -1.86 0.84 8.59
C ILE A 86 -2.52 2.09 9.21
N LYS A 87 -3.84 2.28 9.02
CA LYS A 87 -4.59 3.38 9.66
C LYS A 87 -4.99 3.13 11.12
N LYS A 88 -5.32 1.89 11.43
CA LYS A 88 -5.87 1.41 12.71
C LYS A 88 -5.40 -0.04 12.90
N PRO A 89 -4.26 -0.28 13.58
CA PRO A 89 -3.55 -1.55 13.63
C PRO A 89 -4.40 -2.72 14.13
N ASP A 90 -5.20 -2.46 15.16
CA ASP A 90 -6.14 -3.43 15.74
C ASP A 90 -7.41 -3.62 14.88
N GLY A 91 -7.59 -2.74 13.88
CA GLY A 91 -8.68 -2.79 12.92
C GLY A 91 -10.07 -2.52 13.49
N GLU A 92 -11.08 -2.83 12.68
CA GLU A 92 -12.33 -3.36 13.21
C GLU A 92 -12.29 -4.86 12.95
N GLU A 93 -12.64 -5.61 13.97
CA GLU A 93 -12.86 -7.04 13.89
C GLU A 93 -13.88 -7.34 12.79
N ASP A 94 -13.68 -8.43 12.05
CA ASP A 94 -14.78 -8.93 11.25
C ASP A 94 -15.91 -9.47 12.15
N TRP A 95 -17.01 -9.93 11.54
CA TRP A 95 -18.17 -10.44 12.29
C TRP A 95 -17.85 -11.61 13.26
N LYS A 96 -16.63 -12.17 13.25
CA LYS A 96 -16.14 -13.20 14.18
C LYS A 96 -15.08 -12.71 15.17
N GLY A 97 -14.81 -11.42 15.27
CA GLY A 97 -13.77 -10.92 16.18
C GLY A 97 -12.36 -10.93 15.59
N ARG A 98 -12.18 -11.19 14.28
CA ARG A 98 -10.84 -11.42 13.72
C ARG A 98 -10.17 -10.12 13.29
N THR A 99 -8.98 -9.87 13.83
CA THR A 99 -8.14 -8.70 13.52
C THR A 99 -7.31 -8.91 12.23
N PRO A 100 -6.77 -7.85 11.63
CA PRO A 100 -5.80 -7.98 10.53
C PRO A 100 -4.61 -8.88 10.89
N LEU A 101 -4.14 -8.82 12.15
CA LEU A 101 -3.04 -9.67 12.63
C LEU A 101 -3.42 -11.15 12.67
N PHE A 102 -4.65 -11.48 13.08
CA PHE A 102 -5.14 -12.87 13.03
C PHE A 102 -5.05 -13.44 11.60
N PHE A 103 -5.49 -12.68 10.59
CA PHE A 103 -5.44 -13.13 9.21
C PHE A 103 -4.01 -13.28 8.69
N ALA A 104 -3.10 -12.38 9.07
CA ALA A 104 -1.69 -12.48 8.73
C ALA A 104 -1.05 -13.74 9.34
N THR A 105 -1.39 -14.06 10.60
CA THR A 105 -0.93 -15.27 11.29
C THR A 105 -1.43 -16.54 10.61
N VAL A 106 -2.74 -16.64 10.32
CA VAL A 106 -3.32 -17.83 9.66
C VAL A 106 -2.71 -18.05 8.27
N LYS A 107 -2.37 -16.97 7.56
CA LYS A 107 -1.71 -17.01 6.26
C LYS A 107 -0.19 -17.20 6.34
N GLN A 108 0.40 -17.21 7.53
CA GLN A 108 1.84 -17.24 7.77
C GLN A 108 2.60 -16.12 7.03
N ASN A 109 1.94 -14.97 6.81
CA ASN A 109 2.60 -13.82 6.18
C ASN A 109 3.38 -13.05 7.24
N LEU A 110 4.61 -13.52 7.51
CA LEU A 110 5.48 -12.97 8.55
C LEU A 110 5.80 -11.49 8.35
N ASP A 111 5.89 -11.03 7.10
CA ASP A 111 6.23 -9.64 6.80
C ASP A 111 5.04 -8.72 7.05
N THR A 112 3.83 -9.16 6.71
CA THR A 112 2.59 -8.50 7.11
C THR A 112 2.44 -8.51 8.64
N MET A 113 2.73 -9.63 9.32
CA MET A 113 2.70 -9.69 10.79
C MET A 113 3.66 -8.67 11.41
N ARG A 114 4.90 -8.61 10.92
CA ARG A 114 5.91 -7.64 11.39
C ARG A 114 5.47 -6.20 11.16
N LEU A 115 4.86 -5.94 10.00
CA LEU A 115 4.34 -4.61 9.68
C LEU A 115 3.22 -4.22 10.65
N LEU A 116 2.25 -5.10 10.87
CA LEU A 116 1.12 -4.87 11.78
C LEU A 116 1.57 -4.63 13.22
N LEU A 117 2.47 -5.47 13.73
CA LEU A 117 3.06 -5.31 15.06
C LEU A 117 3.86 -4.01 15.18
N GLY A 118 4.59 -3.64 14.12
CA GLY A 118 5.34 -2.38 14.05
C GLY A 118 4.43 -1.14 14.10
N HIS A 119 3.20 -1.27 13.61
CA HIS A 119 2.17 -0.22 13.70
C HIS A 119 1.38 -0.25 15.02
N GLY A 120 1.62 -1.23 15.90
CA GLY A 120 1.00 -1.30 17.23
C GLY A 120 -0.20 -2.24 17.34
N ALA A 121 -0.35 -3.20 16.42
CA ALA A 121 -1.40 -4.22 16.53
C ALA A 121 -1.19 -5.10 17.77
N ASP A 122 -2.26 -5.35 18.53
CA ASP A 122 -2.25 -6.21 19.70
C ASP A 122 -1.99 -7.68 19.30
N PRO A 123 -0.93 -8.33 19.85
CA PRO A 123 -0.66 -9.73 19.59
C PRO A 123 -1.54 -10.72 20.38
N THR A 124 -2.40 -10.26 21.28
CA THR A 124 -3.18 -11.11 22.22
C THR A 124 -4.61 -11.41 21.79
#